data_AF-A0A2J8C1J4-F1
#
_entry.id   AF-A0A2J8C1J4-F1
#
_cell.length_a   1.000
_cell.length_b   1.000
_cell.length_c   1.000
_cell.angle_alpha   90.00
_cell.angle_beta   90.00
_cell.angle_gamma   90.00
#
_symmetry.space_group_name_H-M   'P 1'
#
loop_
_entity.id
_entity.type
_entity.pdbx_description
1 polymer ?
#
loop_
_entity_poly.entity_id
_entity_poly.type
_entity_poly.pdbx_seq_one_letter_code
_entity_poly.pdbx_strand_id
1 'polypeptide(L)'
;MLSIRSAARSAPRALGRLARQTPVARPNTLFKTSSPLSAALRTQRASAFSTTVFRRAAESDEELAAKLESELQFEEEVKQNEQLPASVKDFLDNSPFELHDSPGKEDVKLTRTFGDEKITITFSIADLANYDPDMYEQDRALEDEDDIDASDVQNANKQANVPATGGARSAQAEEDLEAEEEEDLDDDAAPPTRLSIVVEKPGRSPGALNIDAVAQDGSIVVENMFYYEDAALATPTTPEGAQKKADVYPGPPFGSLDEDLQILMERYLEERGVTQALAVFAPDYVDVKEQKEYVRWLSNVKGFISA
;
A
#
# COMPACT_ATOMS: atom_id res chain seq x y z
N MET A 1 52.95 0.72 -26.98
CA MET A 1 53.22 -0.22 -28.10
C MET A 1 52.32 -1.44 -27.92
N LEU A 2 51.78 -2.03 -29.01
CA LEU A 2 51.21 -3.41 -29.13
C LEU A 2 49.95 -3.69 -28.24
N SER A 3 48.78 -4.25 -28.63
CA SER A 3 48.28 -5.03 -29.80
C SER A 3 48.74 -6.51 -29.85
N ILE A 4 47.95 -7.54 -30.20
CA ILE A 4 46.68 -7.68 -30.99
C ILE A 4 45.84 -8.89 -30.47
N ARG A 5 44.47 -8.88 -30.55
CA ARG A 5 43.50 -10.00 -30.86
C ARG A 5 42.10 -9.75 -30.23
N SER A 6 40.94 -9.66 -30.89
CA SER A 6 40.39 -10.04 -32.22
C SER A 6 39.89 -11.48 -32.39
N ALA A 7 38.56 -11.62 -32.53
CA ALA A 7 37.86 -12.69 -33.27
C ALA A 7 36.46 -12.19 -33.70
N ALA A 8 36.01 -12.51 -34.91
CA ALA A 8 34.80 -11.94 -35.52
C ALA A 8 33.92 -13.02 -36.20
N ARG A 9 32.62 -12.75 -36.40
CA ARG A 9 31.73 -13.47 -37.34
C ARG A 9 30.75 -12.55 -38.09
N SER A 10 31.16 -12.15 -39.30
CA SER A 10 30.43 -12.24 -40.59
C SER A 10 29.08 -12.99 -40.59
N ALA A 11 28.02 -12.70 -41.38
CA ALA A 11 27.62 -11.66 -42.36
C ALA A 11 26.17 -12.03 -42.85
N PRO A 12 25.56 -11.59 -43.99
CA PRO A 12 25.74 -10.41 -44.87
C PRO A 12 24.42 -9.59 -45.10
N ARG A 13 24.47 -8.58 -45.99
CA ARG A 13 23.34 -7.72 -46.45
C ARG A 13 22.93 -8.01 -47.91
N ALA A 14 21.66 -7.73 -48.28
CA ALA A 14 21.17 -7.02 -49.49
C ALA A 14 19.62 -7.18 -49.57
N LEU A 15 18.77 -6.15 -49.56
CA LEU A 15 18.53 -5.02 -50.49
C LEU A 15 17.83 -5.39 -51.82
N GLY A 16 16.67 -4.75 -52.08
CA GLY A 16 15.95 -4.75 -53.36
C GLY A 16 14.63 -3.95 -53.27
N ARG A 17 14.55 -2.79 -53.92
CA ARG A 17 13.40 -1.84 -53.87
C ARG A 17 13.19 -1.22 -55.25
N LEU A 18 11.96 -1.19 -55.76
CA LEU A 18 11.37 -0.28 -56.79
C LEU A 18 9.93 -0.79 -56.99
N ALA A 19 8.81 -0.05 -57.04
CA ALA A 19 8.40 1.26 -57.57
C ALA A 19 7.31 1.05 -58.66
N ARG A 20 6.54 2.10 -58.96
CA ARG A 20 5.18 2.06 -59.53
C ARG A 20 5.05 3.07 -60.69
N GLN A 21 4.37 2.73 -61.79
CA GLN A 21 3.44 3.60 -62.56
C GLN A 21 2.82 2.90 -63.81
N THR A 22 1.97 3.63 -64.55
CA THR A 22 0.83 3.20 -65.42
C THR A 22 1.00 3.68 -66.90
N PRO A 23 -0.03 3.74 -67.80
CA PRO A 23 -0.97 2.73 -68.37
C PRO A 23 -0.99 2.74 -69.95
N VAL A 24 -2.10 2.32 -70.61
CA VAL A 24 -2.48 2.50 -72.07
C VAL A 24 -1.91 1.42 -73.04
N ALA A 25 -2.59 0.81 -74.05
CA ALA A 25 -3.95 0.87 -74.64
C ALA A 25 -4.37 -0.39 -75.48
N ARG A 26 -5.70 -0.51 -75.70
CA ARG A 26 -6.43 -1.05 -76.90
C ARG A 26 -6.58 -2.58 -77.15
N PRO A 27 -7.63 -3.01 -77.92
CA PRO A 27 -8.19 -4.37 -77.87
C PRO A 27 -8.10 -5.17 -79.19
N ASN A 28 -8.38 -6.49 -79.15
CA ASN A 28 -9.37 -7.11 -80.06
C ASN A 28 -9.78 -8.57 -79.76
N THR A 29 -11.05 -8.87 -80.07
CA THR A 29 -11.67 -10.13 -80.56
C THR A 29 -11.35 -11.51 -79.96
N LEU A 30 -12.42 -12.13 -79.40
CA LEU A 30 -12.95 -13.49 -79.69
C LEU A 30 -11.99 -14.68 -79.86
N PHE A 31 -12.18 -15.73 -79.06
CA PHE A 31 -12.55 -17.08 -79.56
C PHE A 31 -13.27 -17.91 -78.47
N LYS A 32 -14.14 -18.86 -78.89
CA LYS A 32 -14.84 -19.83 -78.03
C LYS A 32 -14.09 -21.17 -78.01
N THR A 33 -14.11 -21.86 -76.87
CA THR A 33 -14.27 -23.33 -76.67
C THR A 33 -14.34 -23.58 -75.15
N SER A 34 -15.44 -24.04 -74.54
CA SER A 34 -16.00 -25.41 -74.53
C SER A 34 -15.03 -26.53 -74.12
N SER A 35 -15.06 -26.92 -72.83
CA SER A 35 -15.32 -28.30 -72.37
C SER A 35 -15.07 -28.50 -70.86
N PRO A 36 -15.59 -29.58 -70.23
CA PRO A 36 -15.85 -29.60 -68.80
C PRO A 36 -14.93 -30.54 -67.99
N LEU A 37 -15.01 -30.46 -66.65
CA LEU A 37 -15.55 -31.54 -65.79
C LEU A 37 -15.41 -31.15 -64.30
N SER A 38 -16.45 -31.42 -63.51
CA SER A 38 -16.51 -31.02 -62.10
C SER A 38 -15.76 -31.98 -61.17
N ALA A 39 -15.32 -31.46 -60.02
CA ALA A 39 -14.47 -32.17 -59.06
C ALA A 39 -15.15 -33.41 -58.44
N ALA A 40 -14.37 -34.47 -58.24
CA ALA A 40 -14.70 -35.58 -57.35
C ALA A 40 -14.17 -35.27 -55.93
N LEU A 41 -15.06 -35.28 -54.94
CA LEU A 41 -14.72 -34.98 -53.54
C LEU A 41 -13.89 -36.11 -52.91
N ARG A 42 -12.74 -35.77 -52.30
CA ARG A 42 -12.06 -36.63 -51.33
C ARG A 42 -12.60 -36.35 -49.93
N THR A 43 -13.35 -37.29 -49.37
CA THR A 43 -13.74 -37.30 -47.96
C THR A 43 -12.54 -37.67 -47.08
N GLN A 44 -11.86 -36.66 -46.52
CA GLN A 44 -10.93 -36.91 -45.41
C GLN A 44 -11.73 -37.12 -44.13
N ARG A 45 -11.63 -38.31 -43.53
CA ARG A 45 -12.15 -38.57 -42.18
C ARG A 45 -11.26 -37.83 -41.18
N ALA A 46 -11.81 -36.82 -40.51
CA ALA A 46 -11.17 -36.21 -39.36
C ALA A 46 -11.19 -37.20 -38.18
N SER A 47 -10.04 -37.37 -37.52
CA SER A 47 -9.99 -38.06 -36.22
C SER A 47 -10.59 -37.13 -35.16
N ALA A 48 -11.78 -37.45 -34.68
CA ALA A 48 -12.38 -36.76 -33.54
C ALA A 48 -11.62 -37.17 -32.26
N PHE A 49 -10.66 -36.34 -31.84
CA PHE A 49 -10.08 -36.44 -30.50
C PHE A 49 -11.13 -35.98 -29.50
N SER A 50 -11.88 -36.93 -28.95
CA SER A 50 -12.78 -36.69 -27.82
C SER A 50 -11.96 -36.48 -26.56
N THR A 51 -11.64 -35.22 -26.25
CA THR A 51 -11.20 -34.84 -24.90
C THR A 51 -12.44 -34.72 -24.04
N THR A 52 -12.59 -35.61 -23.07
CA THR A 52 -13.69 -35.60 -22.10
C THR A 52 -13.60 -34.38 -21.18
N VAL A 53 -14.28 -33.30 -21.55
CA VAL A 53 -14.51 -32.10 -20.73
C VAL A 53 -15.56 -32.39 -19.66
N PHE A 54 -15.25 -33.31 -18.74
CA PHE A 54 -16.04 -33.61 -17.53
C PHE A 54 -15.13 -34.28 -16.49
N ARG A 55 -14.11 -33.55 -16.02
CA ARG A 55 -13.44 -33.84 -14.75
C ARG A 55 -13.86 -32.75 -13.77
N ARG A 56 -14.39 -33.15 -12.61
CA ARG A 56 -14.72 -32.34 -11.42
C ARG A 56 -14.22 -30.88 -11.47
N ALA A 57 -15.14 -29.96 -11.72
CA ALA A 57 -15.00 -28.51 -11.51
C ALA A 57 -16.39 -28.02 -11.07
N ALA A 58 -16.78 -28.40 -9.84
CA ALA A 58 -18.15 -28.24 -9.32
C ALA A 58 -18.26 -28.44 -7.80
N GLU A 59 -17.60 -29.47 -7.24
CA GLU A 59 -17.71 -29.82 -5.81
C GLU A 59 -16.96 -28.81 -4.93
N SER A 60 -15.70 -28.50 -5.28
CA SER A 60 -14.89 -27.45 -4.63
C SER A 60 -15.48 -26.05 -4.71
N ASP A 61 -16.20 -25.77 -5.81
CA ASP A 61 -16.64 -24.43 -6.15
C ASP A 61 -17.95 -24.13 -5.42
N GLU A 62 -18.81 -25.14 -5.25
CA GLU A 62 -19.99 -25.10 -4.39
C GLU A 62 -19.62 -25.01 -2.89
N GLU A 63 -18.63 -25.80 -2.43
CA GLU A 63 -18.08 -25.71 -1.06
C GLU A 63 -17.50 -24.31 -0.77
N LEU A 64 -16.69 -23.77 -1.69
CA LEU A 64 -16.08 -22.45 -1.54
C LEU A 64 -17.13 -21.33 -1.59
N ALA A 65 -18.09 -21.38 -2.51
CA ALA A 65 -19.18 -20.41 -2.58
C ALA A 65 -20.07 -20.43 -1.33
N ALA A 66 -20.33 -21.61 -0.75
CA ALA A 66 -21.05 -21.75 0.51
C ALA A 66 -20.28 -21.16 1.70
N LYS A 67 -18.95 -21.35 1.76
CA LYS A 67 -18.11 -20.73 2.80
C LYS A 67 -18.08 -19.20 2.66
N LEU A 68 -17.87 -18.68 1.45
CA LEU A 68 -17.88 -17.23 1.19
C LEU A 68 -19.25 -16.57 1.50
N GLU A 69 -20.36 -17.29 1.29
CA GLU A 69 -21.68 -16.85 1.74
C GLU A 69 -21.82 -16.83 3.26
N SER A 70 -21.24 -17.82 3.96
CA SER A 70 -21.21 -17.84 5.43
C SER A 70 -20.40 -16.69 6.01
N GLU A 71 -19.26 -16.32 5.40
CA GLU A 71 -18.51 -15.13 5.83
C GLU A 71 -19.34 -13.86 5.61
N LEU A 72 -19.91 -13.66 4.42
CA LEU A 72 -20.74 -12.49 4.10
C LEU A 72 -21.94 -12.31 5.05
N GLN A 73 -22.54 -13.41 5.49
CA GLN A 73 -23.63 -13.38 6.47
C GLN A 73 -23.12 -12.99 7.85
N PHE A 74 -21.97 -13.54 8.28
CA PHE A 74 -21.34 -13.17 9.54
C PHE A 74 -20.97 -11.68 9.58
N GLU A 75 -20.31 -11.16 8.54
CA GLU A 75 -19.92 -9.74 8.47
C GLU A 75 -21.12 -8.79 8.48
N GLU A 76 -22.25 -9.17 7.87
CA GLU A 76 -23.48 -8.36 7.88
C GLU A 76 -24.22 -8.44 9.23
N GLU A 77 -24.15 -9.58 9.95
CA GLU A 77 -24.63 -9.70 11.34
C GLU A 77 -23.79 -8.86 12.30
N VAL A 78 -22.45 -8.90 12.18
CA VAL A 78 -21.51 -8.06 12.95
C VAL A 78 -21.80 -6.58 12.70
N LYS A 79 -21.84 -6.15 11.44
CA LYS A 79 -22.13 -4.77 11.03
C LYS A 79 -23.51 -4.24 11.44
N GLN A 80 -24.49 -5.11 11.68
CA GLN A 80 -25.80 -4.71 12.23
C GLN A 80 -25.76 -4.48 13.75
N ASN A 81 -24.81 -5.11 14.45
CA ASN A 81 -24.59 -4.94 15.89
C ASN A 81 -23.56 -3.84 16.19
N GLU A 82 -22.61 -3.60 15.28
CA GLU A 82 -21.59 -2.55 15.40
C GLU A 82 -22.11 -1.18 14.97
N GLN A 83 -22.17 -0.27 15.93
CA GLN A 83 -22.40 1.14 15.67
C GLN A 83 -21.10 1.76 15.15
N LEU A 84 -21.13 2.35 13.94
CA LEU A 84 -19.99 3.13 13.40
C LEU A 84 -19.41 4.07 14.48
N PRO A 85 -18.06 4.20 14.57
CA PRO A 85 -17.40 5.07 15.54
C PRO A 85 -18.02 6.47 15.59
N ALA A 86 -18.31 6.95 16.81
CA ALA A 86 -18.97 8.25 17.00
C ALA A 86 -18.14 9.39 16.41
N SER A 87 -16.81 9.31 16.55
CA SER A 87 -15.79 10.12 15.89
C SER A 87 -15.99 10.29 14.39
N VAL A 88 -16.21 9.21 13.65
CA VAL A 88 -16.42 9.23 12.19
C VAL A 88 -17.66 10.06 11.83
N LYS A 89 -18.75 9.86 12.57
CA LYS A 89 -19.97 10.63 12.36
C LYS A 89 -19.81 12.09 12.77
N ASP A 90 -19.30 12.33 13.98
CA ASP A 90 -19.15 13.67 14.54
C ASP A 90 -18.16 14.51 13.71
N PHE A 91 -17.11 13.91 13.15
CA PHE A 91 -16.27 14.57 12.17
C PHE A 91 -17.08 14.90 10.90
N LEU A 92 -17.73 13.94 10.25
CA LEU A 92 -18.45 14.21 8.99
C LEU A 92 -19.61 15.21 9.14
N ASP A 93 -20.27 15.27 10.30
CA ASP A 93 -21.37 16.21 10.57
C ASP A 93 -20.87 17.63 10.93
N ASN A 94 -19.68 17.78 11.55
CA ASN A 94 -19.16 19.07 12.02
C ASN A 94 -17.96 19.61 11.20
N SER A 95 -17.36 18.78 10.34
CA SER A 95 -16.12 19.09 9.62
C SER A 95 -16.39 19.87 8.33
N PRO A 96 -15.55 20.87 8.00
CA PRO A 96 -15.61 21.59 6.72
C PRO A 96 -14.95 20.83 5.55
N PHE A 97 -14.64 19.54 5.70
CA PHE A 97 -14.05 18.69 4.66
C PHE A 97 -15.12 17.84 3.96
N GLU A 98 -15.10 17.84 2.63
CA GLU A 98 -15.87 16.90 1.80
C GLU A 98 -15.10 15.58 1.66
N LEU A 99 -15.75 14.46 2.03
CA LEU A 99 -15.22 13.11 1.92
C LEU A 99 -15.45 12.53 0.52
N HIS A 100 -14.37 12.15 -0.15
CA HIS A 100 -14.35 11.42 -1.41
C HIS A 100 -13.77 10.02 -1.21
N ASP A 101 -14.66 9.07 -0.92
CA ASP A 101 -14.37 7.63 -0.93
C ASP A 101 -14.85 7.03 -2.27
N SER A 102 -14.02 6.20 -2.89
CA SER A 102 -14.32 5.50 -4.15
C SER A 102 -14.18 3.99 -3.92
N PRO A 103 -15.27 3.21 -3.98
CA PRO A 103 -15.19 1.77 -3.74
C PRO A 103 -14.16 1.08 -4.64
N GLY A 104 -13.29 0.27 -4.05
CA GLY A 104 -12.27 -0.55 -4.72
C GLY A 104 -11.00 0.22 -5.05
N LYS A 105 -10.77 1.31 -4.31
CA LYS A 105 -9.49 1.99 -4.20
C LYS A 105 -9.15 2.09 -2.71
N GLU A 106 -7.88 2.01 -2.40
CA GLU A 106 -7.37 2.12 -1.03
C GLU A 106 -7.39 3.59 -0.55
N ASP A 107 -7.07 4.55 -1.44
CA ASP A 107 -7.11 6.00 -1.18
C ASP A 107 -8.47 6.53 -0.71
N VAL A 108 -8.47 7.26 0.40
CA VAL A 108 -9.54 8.19 0.83
C VAL A 108 -9.07 9.62 0.68
N LYS A 109 -9.94 10.54 0.21
CA LYS A 109 -9.58 11.95 0.01
C LYS A 109 -10.57 12.88 0.70
N LEU A 110 -10.07 13.69 1.63
CA LEU A 110 -10.80 14.82 2.20
C LEU A 110 -10.41 16.09 1.44
N THR A 111 -11.38 16.83 0.90
CA THR A 111 -11.12 18.13 0.23
C THR A 111 -11.81 19.28 0.93
N ARG A 112 -11.13 20.41 1.04
CA ARG A 112 -11.66 21.65 1.63
C ARG A 112 -11.16 22.88 0.87
N THR A 113 -11.95 23.94 0.85
CA THR A 113 -11.50 25.29 0.49
C THR A 113 -11.33 26.16 1.74
N PHE A 114 -10.26 26.94 1.77
CA PHE A 114 -9.93 27.86 2.87
C PHE A 114 -9.42 29.18 2.30
N GLY A 115 -10.32 30.16 2.18
CA GLY A 115 -10.03 31.38 1.42
C GLY A 115 -9.75 31.06 -0.06
N ASP A 116 -8.58 31.44 -0.57
CA ASP A 116 -8.13 31.11 -1.93
C ASP A 116 -7.24 29.84 -1.97
N GLU A 117 -7.25 29.04 -0.91
CA GLU A 117 -6.43 27.84 -0.78
C GLU A 117 -7.30 26.59 -0.90
N LYS A 118 -6.82 25.57 -1.62
CA LYS A 118 -7.45 24.25 -1.73
C LYS A 118 -6.59 23.26 -0.96
N ILE A 119 -7.20 22.62 0.03
CA ILE A 119 -6.58 21.62 0.89
C ILE A 119 -7.11 20.26 0.46
N THR A 120 -6.21 19.32 0.19
CA THR A 120 -6.53 17.92 -0.11
C THR A 120 -5.73 17.05 0.83
N ILE A 121 -6.40 16.28 1.69
CA ILE A 121 -5.76 15.33 2.60
C ILE A 121 -6.06 13.93 2.05
N THR A 122 -5.02 13.13 1.84
CA THR A 122 -5.13 11.75 1.37
C THR A 122 -4.55 10.81 2.41
N PHE A 123 -5.26 9.74 2.73
CA PHE A 123 -4.81 8.62 3.55
C PHE A 123 -5.29 7.31 2.92
N SER A 124 -4.72 6.17 3.30
CA SER A 124 -4.94 4.90 2.61
C SER A 124 -5.03 3.72 3.57
N ILE A 125 -5.95 2.78 3.30
CA ILE A 125 -6.04 1.51 4.03
C ILE A 125 -4.83 0.58 3.78
N ALA A 126 -3.99 0.91 2.80
CA ALA A 126 -2.76 0.17 2.52
C ALA A 126 -1.76 0.22 3.70
N ASP A 127 -1.85 1.20 4.60
CA ASP A 127 -1.00 1.24 5.78
C ASP A 127 -1.34 0.09 6.75
N LEU A 128 -2.63 -0.21 6.94
CA LEU A 128 -3.11 -1.33 7.76
C LEU A 128 -2.70 -2.69 7.15
N ALA A 129 -2.85 -2.84 5.83
CA ALA A 129 -2.50 -4.09 5.13
C ALA A 129 -0.99 -4.42 5.08
N ASN A 130 -0.12 -3.45 5.39
CA ASN A 130 1.33 -3.62 5.47
C ASN A 130 1.87 -3.43 6.91
N TYR A 131 1.00 -3.35 7.91
CA TYR A 131 1.40 -3.25 9.31
C TYR A 131 1.81 -4.64 9.81
N ASP A 132 3.07 -4.76 10.23
CA ASP A 132 3.68 -5.96 10.79
C ASP A 132 4.30 -5.55 12.14
N PRO A 133 3.67 -5.89 13.29
CA PRO A 133 4.16 -5.45 14.60
C PRO A 133 5.56 -5.99 14.90
N ASP A 134 5.86 -7.22 14.47
CA ASP A 134 7.17 -7.88 14.62
C ASP A 134 8.34 -7.10 14.00
N MET A 135 8.09 -6.17 13.07
CA MET A 135 9.13 -5.34 12.45
C MET A 135 9.63 -4.20 13.33
N TYR A 136 8.88 -3.80 14.36
CA TYR A 136 9.26 -2.69 15.26
C TYR A 136 9.79 -3.16 16.62
N GLU A 137 9.46 -4.37 17.06
CA GLU A 137 10.00 -4.94 18.30
C GLU A 137 11.50 -5.24 18.24
N GLN A 138 12.02 -5.62 17.06
CA GLN A 138 13.40 -6.06 16.88
C GLN A 138 14.46 -4.97 17.15
N ASP A 139 14.10 -3.69 17.04
CA ASP A 139 15.01 -2.56 17.37
C ASP A 139 15.02 -2.24 18.89
N ARG A 140 13.94 -2.50 19.65
CA ARG A 140 13.91 -2.29 21.12
C ARG A 140 14.83 -3.27 21.85
N ALA A 141 14.97 -4.51 21.36
CA ALA A 141 15.76 -5.57 22.00
C ALA A 141 17.31 -5.34 21.99
N LEU A 142 17.79 -4.20 21.48
CA LEU A 142 19.21 -3.86 21.41
C LEU A 142 19.63 -2.66 22.28
N GLU A 143 18.72 -1.95 22.96
CA GLU A 143 19.08 -0.81 23.82
C GLU A 143 19.54 -1.19 25.25
N ASP A 144 19.25 -2.41 25.72
CA ASP A 144 19.43 -2.81 27.14
C ASP A 144 20.82 -3.35 27.54
N GLU A 145 21.81 -3.46 26.63
CA GLU A 145 23.15 -4.02 26.96
C GLU A 145 24.29 -2.99 27.21
N ASP A 146 24.04 -1.68 27.15
CA ASP A 146 25.12 -0.66 27.19
C ASP A 146 25.36 0.05 28.56
N ASP A 147 24.65 -0.30 29.65
CA ASP A 147 24.80 0.38 30.96
C ASP A 147 25.35 -0.50 32.11
N ILE A 148 26.39 -1.32 31.83
CA ILE A 148 27.24 -1.88 32.89
C ILE A 148 28.31 -0.84 33.27
N ASP A 149 27.94 0.07 34.19
CA ASP A 149 28.82 1.12 34.72
C ASP A 149 30.14 0.56 35.28
N ALA A 150 31.23 0.84 34.58
CA ALA A 150 32.59 0.44 34.93
C ALA A 150 33.24 1.42 35.94
N SER A 151 32.57 1.72 37.06
CA SER A 151 33.03 2.75 38.00
C SER A 151 33.21 2.37 39.49
N ASP A 152 33.21 1.07 39.87
CA ASP A 152 33.48 0.67 41.26
C ASP A 152 34.64 -0.33 41.48
N VAL A 153 35.88 0.16 41.31
CA VAL A 153 37.10 -0.53 41.75
C VAL A 153 37.86 0.31 42.78
N GLN A 154 37.27 0.50 43.98
CA GLN A 154 37.98 1.04 45.13
C GLN A 154 37.82 0.20 46.42
N ASN A 155 38.79 -0.69 46.62
CA ASN A 155 39.48 -0.93 47.90
C ASN A 155 38.69 -1.52 49.10
N ALA A 156 38.84 -2.84 49.33
CA ALA A 156 38.79 -3.41 50.69
C ALA A 156 39.65 -4.68 50.84
N ASN A 157 40.96 -4.52 51.09
CA ASN A 157 41.82 -5.63 51.52
C ASN A 157 41.56 -5.98 52.99
N LYS A 158 40.98 -7.17 53.28
CA LYS A 158 41.03 -7.79 54.62
C LYS A 158 40.88 -9.32 54.58
N GLN A 159 41.84 -10.02 55.20
CA GLN A 159 41.90 -11.48 55.32
C GLN A 159 41.24 -12.00 56.61
N ALA A 160 40.53 -13.13 56.53
CA ALA A 160 40.40 -14.23 57.51
C ALA A 160 39.33 -15.24 56.99
N ASN A 161 39.63 -16.49 56.58
CA ASN A 161 39.90 -17.68 57.42
C ASN A 161 38.83 -17.85 58.53
N VAL A 162 37.91 -18.83 58.51
CA VAL A 162 38.10 -20.30 58.57
C VAL A 162 36.92 -21.10 57.94
N PRO A 163 37.04 -22.44 57.70
CA PRO A 163 36.14 -23.23 56.83
C PRO A 163 35.16 -24.16 57.56
N ALA A 164 34.20 -24.76 56.83
CA ALA A 164 33.95 -26.23 56.73
C ALA A 164 32.61 -26.60 56.05
N THR A 165 32.60 -27.71 55.29
CA THR A 165 31.50 -28.71 55.06
C THR A 165 30.03 -28.23 54.92
N GLY A 166 29.22 -28.63 53.93
CA GLY A 166 29.33 -29.72 52.94
C GLY A 166 28.04 -30.57 52.93
N GLY A 167 27.57 -31.03 51.76
CA GLY A 167 26.53 -32.07 51.66
C GLY A 167 25.11 -31.63 51.25
N ALA A 168 24.84 -31.75 49.94
CA ALA A 168 23.66 -32.39 49.34
C ALA A 168 22.22 -32.18 49.90
N ARG A 169 21.42 -31.55 49.02
CA ARG A 169 20.06 -31.94 48.57
C ARG A 169 18.80 -31.56 49.36
N SER A 170 17.96 -30.82 48.61
CA SER A 170 16.49 -30.87 48.54
C SER A 170 15.66 -30.51 49.78
N ALA A 171 15.07 -29.31 49.73
CA ALA A 171 13.69 -29.08 50.10
C ALA A 171 13.02 -28.27 48.96
N GLN A 172 11.92 -28.78 48.44
CA GLN A 172 11.07 -28.12 47.46
C GLN A 172 10.22 -27.09 48.21
N ALA A 173 10.35 -25.82 47.84
CA ALA A 173 9.44 -24.77 48.25
C ALA A 173 8.64 -24.39 47.00
N GLU A 174 7.34 -24.59 47.06
CA GLU A 174 6.39 -23.99 46.13
C GLU A 174 6.33 -22.52 46.53
N GLU A 175 7.03 -21.67 45.77
CA GLU A 175 6.85 -20.22 45.85
C GLU A 175 5.83 -19.87 44.75
N ASP A 176 4.67 -19.45 45.24
CA ASP A 176 3.48 -19.07 44.49
C ASP A 176 3.80 -17.78 43.73
N LEU A 177 4.49 -17.92 42.59
CA LEU A 177 4.54 -16.85 41.59
C LEU A 177 3.14 -16.79 40.97
N GLU A 178 2.29 -15.96 41.59
CA GLU A 178 1.31 -15.18 40.86
C GLU A 178 2.06 -14.59 39.66
N ALA A 179 1.87 -15.20 38.49
CA ALA A 179 2.12 -14.50 37.26
C ALA A 179 1.11 -13.36 37.29
N GLU A 180 1.59 -12.18 37.68
CA GLU A 180 1.01 -10.95 37.17
C GLU A 180 1.04 -11.12 35.66
N GLU A 181 -0.13 -11.43 35.09
CA GLU A 181 -0.41 -11.17 33.69
C GLU A 181 -0.23 -9.66 33.57
N GLU A 182 1.00 -9.23 33.28
CA GLU A 182 1.26 -8.01 32.53
C GLU A 182 0.44 -8.20 31.24
N GLU A 183 -0.82 -7.79 31.27
CA GLU A 183 -1.57 -7.50 30.06
C GLU A 183 -0.68 -6.53 29.29
N ASP A 184 -0.16 -6.96 28.14
CA ASP A 184 0.71 -6.16 27.29
C ASP A 184 -0.07 -4.92 26.80
N LEU A 185 -0.04 -3.85 27.62
CA LEU A 185 -0.77 -2.60 27.39
C LEU A 185 -0.32 -1.84 26.12
N ASP A 186 0.72 -2.34 25.44
CA ASP A 186 1.23 -1.85 24.17
C ASP A 186 0.43 -2.44 22.96
N ASP A 187 -0.35 -3.52 23.11
CA ASP A 187 -1.02 -4.23 21.98
C ASP A 187 -2.36 -3.58 21.53
N ASP A 188 -2.87 -2.59 22.27
CA ASP A 188 -4.08 -1.79 21.94
C ASP A 188 -3.75 -0.52 21.11
N ALA A 189 -2.47 -0.30 20.75
CA ALA A 189 -2.03 0.90 20.03
C ALA A 189 -2.39 0.85 18.53
N ALA A 190 -3.42 1.62 18.14
CA ALA A 190 -3.85 1.69 16.74
C ALA A 190 -2.70 2.07 15.78
N PRO A 191 -2.55 1.39 14.63
CA PRO A 191 -1.38 1.55 13.77
C PRO A 191 -1.29 2.98 13.18
N PRO A 192 -0.08 3.54 13.05
CA PRO A 192 0.13 4.89 12.56
C PRO A 192 -0.40 5.08 11.15
N THR A 193 -1.38 5.98 10.99
CA THR A 193 -2.02 6.26 9.69
C THR A 193 -1.29 7.41 8.99
N ARG A 194 -0.73 7.17 7.79
CA ARG A 194 -0.01 8.21 7.04
C ARG A 194 -0.98 9.14 6.30
N LEU A 195 -0.75 10.44 6.46
CA LEU A 195 -1.49 11.53 5.85
C LEU A 195 -0.59 12.29 4.85
N SER A 196 -1.02 12.39 3.60
CA SER A 196 -0.47 13.32 2.62
C SER A 196 -1.38 14.54 2.50
N ILE A 197 -0.93 15.67 3.04
CA ILE A 197 -1.65 16.93 3.12
C ILE A 197 -1.12 17.88 2.05
N VAL A 198 -1.91 18.09 1.00
CA VAL A 198 -1.57 18.99 -0.12
C VAL A 198 -2.32 20.31 0.01
N VAL A 199 -1.58 21.42 0.04
CA VAL A 199 -2.13 22.79 0.02
C VAL A 199 -1.75 23.48 -1.29
N GLU A 200 -2.75 23.70 -2.13
CA GLU A 200 -2.69 24.47 -3.39
C GLU A 200 -3.16 25.90 -3.15
N LYS A 201 -2.65 26.88 -3.92
CA LYS A 201 -3.14 28.28 -3.89
C LYS A 201 -3.56 28.78 -5.27
N PRO A 202 -4.66 28.23 -5.84
CA PRO A 202 -5.10 28.56 -7.20
C PRO A 202 -5.17 30.06 -7.47
N GLY A 203 -4.54 30.51 -8.55
CA GLY A 203 -4.51 31.93 -8.93
C GLY A 203 -3.52 32.80 -8.15
N ARG A 204 -2.88 32.31 -7.08
CA ARG A 204 -1.76 32.98 -6.40
C ARG A 204 -0.40 32.36 -6.72
N SER A 205 -0.34 31.02 -6.75
CA SER A 205 0.88 30.25 -7.09
C SER A 205 0.51 29.09 -8.02
N PRO A 206 1.36 28.72 -9.00
CA PRO A 206 1.21 27.47 -9.74
C PRO A 206 1.57 26.23 -8.90
N GLY A 207 2.33 26.42 -7.81
CA GLY A 207 2.85 25.34 -6.98
C GLY A 207 1.93 24.87 -5.86
N ALA A 208 2.32 23.76 -5.25
CA ALA A 208 1.67 23.19 -4.07
C ALA A 208 2.69 22.81 -3.00
N LEU A 209 2.26 22.91 -1.74
CA LEU A 209 2.98 22.39 -0.58
C LEU A 209 2.40 21.01 -0.26
N ASN A 210 3.21 19.96 -0.27
CA ASN A 210 2.82 18.64 0.25
C ASN A 210 3.50 18.44 1.60
N ILE A 211 2.73 18.03 2.59
CA ILE A 211 3.20 17.74 3.94
C ILE A 211 2.84 16.29 4.21
N ASP A 212 3.85 15.47 4.45
CA ASP A 212 3.68 14.08 4.84
C ASP A 212 3.76 14.04 6.38
N ALA A 213 2.71 13.48 7.00
CA ALA A 213 2.49 13.47 8.43
C ALA A 213 1.86 12.14 8.88
N VAL A 214 1.97 11.80 10.16
CA VAL A 214 1.39 10.59 10.75
C VAL A 214 0.32 10.99 11.76
N ALA A 215 -0.84 10.34 11.69
CA ALA A 215 -1.85 10.37 12.74
C ALA A 215 -1.68 9.15 13.65
N GLN A 216 -1.40 9.41 14.94
CA GLN A 216 -1.24 8.40 15.98
C GLN A 216 -1.58 9.03 17.35
N ASP A 217 -2.17 8.26 18.26
CA ASP A 217 -2.55 8.67 19.63
C ASP A 217 -3.38 9.96 19.71
N GLY A 218 -4.22 10.21 18.70
CA GLY A 218 -5.01 11.44 18.59
C GLY A 218 -4.18 12.71 18.36
N SER A 219 -2.93 12.56 17.90
CA SER A 219 -2.01 13.63 17.52
C SER A 219 -1.64 13.54 16.03
N ILE A 220 -1.12 14.63 15.44
CA ILE A 220 -0.59 14.64 14.08
C ILE A 220 0.86 15.10 14.14
N VAL A 221 1.78 14.22 13.78
CA VAL A 221 3.22 14.49 13.74
C VAL A 221 3.64 14.75 12.30
N VAL A 222 4.25 15.91 12.02
CA VAL A 222 4.77 16.22 10.68
C VAL A 222 6.14 15.60 10.51
N GLU A 223 6.31 14.74 9.51
CA GLU A 223 7.59 14.08 9.23
C GLU A 223 8.44 14.89 8.24
N ASN A 224 7.82 15.28 7.12
CA ASN A 224 8.53 15.89 6.00
C ASN A 224 7.66 16.82 5.15
N MET A 225 8.28 17.81 4.50
CA MET A 225 7.56 18.85 3.76
C MET A 225 8.23 19.19 2.42
N PHE A 226 7.46 19.02 1.35
CA PHE A 226 7.88 19.13 -0.04
C PHE A 226 7.22 20.35 -0.70
N TYR A 227 7.97 21.07 -1.53
CA TYR A 227 7.41 22.11 -2.40
C TYR A 227 7.50 21.70 -3.87
N TYR A 228 6.36 21.66 -4.55
CA TYR A 228 6.27 21.42 -5.98
C TYR A 228 5.98 22.73 -6.71
N GLU A 229 6.75 23.05 -7.76
CA GLU A 229 6.53 24.24 -8.59
C GLU A 229 5.22 24.17 -9.42
N ASP A 230 4.74 22.95 -9.68
CA ASP A 230 3.47 22.64 -10.32
C ASP A 230 2.61 21.78 -9.38
N ALA A 231 1.44 22.30 -9.01
CA ALA A 231 0.47 21.62 -8.16
C ALA A 231 0.07 20.22 -8.67
N ALA A 232 0.08 19.99 -9.99
CA ALA A 232 -0.24 18.69 -10.57
C ALA A 232 0.76 17.58 -10.20
N LEU A 233 1.97 17.92 -9.73
CA LEU A 233 2.99 16.96 -9.27
C LEU A 233 2.77 16.48 -7.84
N ALA A 234 1.97 17.18 -7.02
CA ALA A 234 1.71 16.78 -5.63
C ALA A 234 0.87 15.50 -5.55
N THR A 235 -0.16 15.39 -6.41
CA THR A 235 -1.05 14.23 -6.54
C THR A 235 -1.02 13.66 -7.97
N PRO A 236 0.08 13.01 -8.40
CA PRO A 236 0.24 12.56 -9.76
C PRO A 236 -0.66 11.36 -10.07
N THR A 237 -1.43 11.43 -11.15
CA THR A 237 -2.29 10.32 -11.63
C THR A 237 -1.64 9.44 -12.69
N THR A 238 -0.39 9.74 -13.07
CA THR A 238 0.38 8.99 -14.08
C THR A 238 1.71 8.51 -13.50
N PRO A 239 2.24 7.34 -13.94
CA PRO A 239 3.55 6.86 -13.50
C PRO A 239 4.69 7.86 -13.77
N GLU A 240 4.61 8.58 -14.89
CA GLU A 240 5.55 9.65 -15.26
C GLU A 240 5.48 10.85 -14.30
N GLY A 241 4.29 11.16 -13.76
CA GLY A 241 4.11 12.16 -12.73
C GLY A 241 4.66 11.70 -11.38
N ALA A 242 4.49 10.42 -11.02
CA ALA A 242 5.03 9.85 -9.80
C ALA A 242 6.57 9.85 -9.80
N GLN A 243 7.21 9.50 -10.93
CA GLN A 243 8.66 9.63 -11.08
C GLN A 243 9.12 11.09 -10.90
N LYS A 244 8.43 12.05 -11.54
CA LYS A 244 8.74 13.48 -11.36
C LYS A 244 8.55 13.97 -9.93
N LYS A 245 7.56 13.43 -9.19
CA LYS A 245 7.36 13.71 -7.75
C LYS A 245 8.59 13.25 -6.94
N ALA A 246 9.14 12.07 -7.27
CA ALA A 246 10.32 11.49 -6.62
C ALA A 246 11.65 12.17 -7.03
N ASP A 247 11.74 12.75 -8.23
CA ASP A 247 12.92 13.49 -8.71
C ASP A 247 13.06 14.89 -8.05
N VAL A 248 12.03 15.38 -7.35
CA VAL A 248 12.04 16.68 -6.63
C VAL A 248 12.69 16.53 -5.26
N TYR A 249 13.49 17.54 -4.87
CA TYR A 249 14.14 17.55 -3.56
C TYR A 249 13.12 17.44 -2.42
N PRO A 250 13.26 16.46 -1.50
CA PRO A 250 12.25 16.18 -0.49
C PRO A 250 12.11 17.24 0.60
N GLY A 251 13.05 18.19 0.70
CA GLY A 251 13.22 19.01 1.91
C GLY A 251 14.17 18.35 2.91
N PRO A 252 14.57 19.07 3.98
CA PRO A 252 15.17 18.47 5.16
C PRO A 252 14.07 17.83 6.04
N PRO A 253 14.40 16.84 6.89
CA PRO A 253 13.47 16.29 7.87
C PRO A 253 12.87 17.39 8.74
N PHE A 254 11.55 17.34 9.01
CA PHE A 254 10.84 18.45 9.66
C PHE A 254 11.41 18.80 11.04
N GLY A 255 11.69 17.78 11.86
CA GLY A 255 12.32 17.96 13.19
C GLY A 255 13.74 18.55 13.19
N SER A 256 14.38 18.72 12.02
CA SER A 256 15.67 19.41 11.89
C SER A 256 15.54 20.91 11.58
N LEU A 257 14.31 21.41 11.43
CA LEU A 257 14.02 22.83 11.25
C LEU A 257 14.08 23.58 12.59
N ASP A 258 14.16 24.91 12.52
CA ASP A 258 14.06 25.80 13.68
C ASP A 258 12.73 25.61 14.44
N GLU A 259 12.75 25.60 15.77
CA GLU A 259 11.58 25.28 16.62
C GLU A 259 10.42 26.26 16.37
N ASP A 260 10.70 27.56 16.28
CA ASP A 260 9.70 28.58 15.95
C ASP A 260 9.06 28.35 14.56
N LEU A 261 9.82 27.81 13.60
CA LEU A 261 9.31 27.48 12.27
C LEU A 261 8.43 26.22 12.29
N GLN A 262 8.77 25.22 13.10
CA GLN A 262 7.94 24.02 13.29
C GLN A 262 6.57 24.40 13.87
N ILE A 263 6.57 25.14 15.00
CA ILE A 263 5.35 25.62 15.67
C ILE A 263 4.47 26.47 14.73
N LEU A 264 5.08 27.34 13.90
CA LEU A 264 4.34 28.15 12.93
C LEU A 264 3.75 27.32 11.78
N MET A 265 4.37 26.19 11.40
CA MET A 265 3.83 25.28 10.39
C MET A 265 2.68 24.43 10.95
N GLU A 266 2.81 23.93 12.17
CA GLU A 266 1.74 23.20 12.88
C GLU A 266 0.51 24.10 13.03
N ARG A 267 0.67 25.35 13.50
CA ARG A 267 -0.45 26.29 13.60
C ARG A 267 -1.05 26.65 12.22
N TYR A 268 -0.23 26.69 11.17
CA TYR A 268 -0.70 26.88 9.80
C TYR A 268 -1.59 25.69 9.34
N LEU A 269 -1.27 24.47 9.76
CA LEU A 269 -2.06 23.26 9.51
C LEU A 269 -3.36 23.24 10.33
N GLU A 270 -3.31 23.59 11.62
CA GLU A 270 -4.48 23.70 12.49
C GLU A 270 -5.52 24.69 11.98
N GLU A 271 -5.08 25.90 11.57
CA GLU A 271 -5.95 26.91 10.96
C GLU A 271 -6.70 26.39 9.71
N ARG A 272 -6.15 25.35 9.05
CA ARG A 272 -6.70 24.69 7.85
C ARG A 272 -7.54 23.45 8.17
N GLY A 273 -7.64 23.07 9.44
CA GLY A 273 -8.46 21.95 9.93
C GLY A 273 -7.71 20.62 10.10
N VAL A 274 -6.39 20.61 9.91
CA VAL A 274 -5.52 19.49 10.30
C VAL A 274 -5.34 19.59 11.81
N THR A 275 -6.16 18.85 12.56
CA THR A 275 -6.35 19.00 14.01
C THR A 275 -6.46 17.64 14.68
N GLN A 276 -6.45 17.58 16.01
CA GLN A 276 -6.73 16.36 16.78
C GLN A 276 -8.02 15.63 16.34
N ALA A 277 -9.07 16.35 15.90
CA ALA A 277 -10.27 15.70 15.37
C ALA A 277 -10.02 14.91 14.07
N LEU A 278 -9.10 15.36 13.23
CA LEU A 278 -8.63 14.61 12.05
C LEU A 278 -7.74 13.43 12.47
N ALA A 279 -6.92 13.61 13.50
CA ALA A 279 -6.02 12.58 14.02
C ALA A 279 -6.76 11.32 14.50
N VAL A 280 -7.93 11.51 15.13
CA VAL A 280 -8.82 10.43 15.54
C VAL A 280 -9.66 9.93 14.35
N PHE A 281 -10.16 10.83 13.50
CA PHE A 281 -11.00 10.45 12.35
C PHE A 281 -10.30 9.53 11.35
N ALA A 282 -9.01 9.76 11.03
CA ALA A 282 -8.35 9.07 9.94
C ALA A 282 -8.14 7.56 10.20
N PRO A 283 -7.60 7.12 11.36
CA PRO A 283 -7.56 5.71 11.73
C PRO A 283 -8.97 5.08 11.78
N ASP A 284 -9.91 5.68 12.51
CA ASP A 284 -11.28 5.15 12.63
C ASP A 284 -11.99 5.01 11.26
N TYR A 285 -11.68 5.88 10.29
CA TYR A 285 -12.21 5.77 8.93
C TYR A 285 -11.49 4.71 8.09
N VAL A 286 -10.20 4.43 8.35
CA VAL A 286 -9.46 3.33 7.70
C VAL A 286 -10.13 2.00 8.00
N ASP A 287 -10.43 1.70 9.26
CA ASP A 287 -11.09 0.44 9.65
C ASP A 287 -12.49 0.31 9.04
N VAL A 288 -13.28 1.39 9.15
CA VAL A 288 -14.62 1.51 8.55
C VAL A 288 -14.60 1.39 7.02
N LYS A 289 -13.47 1.70 6.36
CA LYS A 289 -13.31 1.52 4.92
C LYS A 289 -12.83 0.11 4.58
N GLU A 290 -11.84 -0.42 5.28
CA GLU A 290 -11.34 -1.78 5.01
C GLU A 290 -12.46 -2.79 5.17
N GLN A 291 -13.26 -2.71 6.23
CA GLN A 291 -14.40 -3.62 6.41
C GLN A 291 -15.42 -3.55 5.25
N LYS A 292 -15.60 -2.39 4.61
CA LYS A 292 -16.45 -2.27 3.41
C LYS A 292 -15.80 -2.89 2.18
N GLU A 293 -14.49 -2.72 1.99
CA GLU A 293 -13.78 -3.29 0.86
C GLU A 293 -13.59 -4.80 1.01
N TYR A 294 -13.41 -5.31 2.23
CA TYR A 294 -13.38 -6.74 2.56
C TYR A 294 -14.71 -7.44 2.22
N VAL A 295 -15.85 -6.92 2.72
CA VAL A 295 -17.19 -7.43 2.37
C VAL A 295 -17.43 -7.35 0.86
N ARG A 296 -16.96 -6.28 0.20
CA ARG A 296 -17.05 -6.16 -1.25
C ARG A 296 -16.16 -7.18 -1.97
N TRP A 297 -14.96 -7.44 -1.48
CA TRP A 297 -14.03 -8.42 -2.02
C TRP A 297 -14.63 -9.83 -1.91
N LEU A 298 -15.14 -10.21 -0.74
CA LEU A 298 -15.88 -11.47 -0.53
C LEU A 298 -17.03 -11.60 -1.55
N SER A 299 -17.85 -10.56 -1.71
CA SER A 299 -18.96 -10.55 -2.67
C SER A 299 -18.49 -10.69 -4.12
N ASN A 300 -17.37 -10.07 -4.51
CA ASN A 300 -16.80 -10.17 -5.85
C ASN A 300 -16.22 -11.58 -6.11
N VAL A 301 -15.49 -12.14 -5.14
CA VAL A 301 -14.89 -13.49 -5.23
C VAL A 301 -15.98 -14.54 -5.29
N LYS A 302 -17.00 -14.47 -4.41
CA LYS A 302 -18.17 -15.35 -4.47
C LYS A 302 -18.86 -15.24 -5.83
N GLY A 303 -19.07 -14.02 -6.33
CA GLY A 303 -19.67 -13.76 -7.63
C GLY A 303 -18.87 -14.34 -8.81
N PHE A 304 -17.55 -14.41 -8.69
CA PHE A 304 -16.68 -15.05 -9.69
C PHE A 304 -16.69 -16.58 -9.60
N ILE A 305 -16.67 -17.16 -8.40
CA ILE A 305 -16.72 -18.62 -8.19
C ILE A 305 -18.09 -19.20 -8.57
N SER A 306 -19.16 -18.41 -8.49
CA SER A 306 -20.55 -18.83 -8.79
C SER A 306 -20.98 -18.62 -10.25
N ALA A 307 -20.07 -18.26 -11.18
CA ALA A 307 -20.38 -17.79 -12.54
C ALA A 307 -20.21 -18.84 -13.65
#